data_AF-A0A231GW61-F1
#
_entry.id   AF-A0A231GW61-F1
#
_cell.length_a   1.000
_cell.length_b   1.000
_cell.length_c   1.000
_cell.angle_alpha   90.00
_cell.angle_beta   90.00
_cell.angle_gamma   90.00
#
_symmetry.space_group_name_H-M   'P 1'
#
loop_
_entity.id
_entity.type
_entity.pdbx_description
1 polymer ?
#
loop_
_entity_poly.entity_id
_entity_poly.type
_entity_poly.pdbx_seq_one_letter_code
_entity_poly.pdbx_strand_id
1 'polypeptide(L)'
;MTAATFARTTRALLLAATVAGAAVVGLSTGPAAAQAPGPYCLWAGAAFAPGTQVHAGGWAFSCRSDLFGAARWNADGPSHRADTVANPGALGNPAGRFSPGARQPGTSYNDYCVGDQLIAGTEDVYEAVPASGGLYWRAAGPISQWRFEDEGPAPTWRSSSLCRDGELL
;
A
#
# COMPACT_ATOMS: atom_id res chain seq x y z
N MET A 1 35.67 70.18 -44.76
CA MET A 1 36.00 71.42 -44.02
C MET A 1 35.46 71.21 -42.60
N THR A 2 36.28 70.68 -41.67
CA THR A 2 37.07 71.42 -40.64
C THR A 2 36.18 72.13 -39.60
N ALA A 3 36.31 72.05 -38.27
CA ALA A 3 37.35 71.48 -37.40
C ALA A 3 36.88 71.36 -35.91
N ALA A 4 37.56 70.45 -35.18
CA ALA A 4 38.09 70.45 -33.79
C ALA A 4 37.33 71.15 -32.63
N THR A 5 36.96 70.48 -31.52
CA THR A 5 37.75 69.89 -30.39
C THR A 5 38.31 70.90 -29.37
N PHE A 6 37.92 70.77 -28.08
CA PHE A 6 38.73 70.93 -26.84
C PHE A 6 37.87 70.35 -25.68
N ALA A 7 38.12 69.19 -25.04
CA ALA A 7 39.27 68.63 -24.31
C ALA A 7 39.50 69.27 -22.92
N ARG A 8 39.43 68.43 -21.84
CA ARG A 8 40.17 68.43 -20.54
C ARG A 8 39.26 68.02 -19.36
N THR A 9 39.63 67.25 -18.33
CA THR A 9 40.67 66.24 -18.06
C THR A 9 40.30 65.58 -16.71
N THR A 10 40.40 64.25 -16.65
CA THR A 10 40.85 63.38 -15.54
C THR A 10 40.56 63.71 -14.06
N ARG A 11 40.01 62.70 -13.34
CA ARG A 11 40.70 62.05 -12.20
C ARG A 11 40.10 60.67 -11.90
N ALA A 12 40.97 59.66 -11.91
CA ALA A 12 40.69 58.29 -11.49
C ALA A 12 40.80 58.16 -9.96
N LEU A 13 40.05 57.25 -9.36
CA LEU A 13 40.51 56.43 -8.23
C LEU A 13 39.63 55.20 -8.00
N LEU A 14 40.34 54.09 -7.85
CA LEU A 14 39.90 52.71 -7.64
C LEU A 14 39.16 52.51 -6.31
N LEU A 15 38.33 51.46 -6.20
CA LEU A 15 38.41 50.46 -5.11
C LEU A 15 37.46 49.27 -5.36
N ALA A 16 37.89 48.12 -4.87
CA ALA A 16 37.52 46.77 -5.25
C ALA A 16 36.45 46.11 -4.36
N ALA A 17 36.13 44.85 -4.73
CA ALA A 17 35.61 43.75 -3.89
C ALA A 17 34.07 43.72 -3.67
N THR A 18 33.33 42.62 -3.59
CA THR A 18 33.45 41.16 -3.80
C THR A 18 32.06 40.57 -3.48
N VAL A 19 31.65 39.52 -4.20
CA VAL A 19 30.80 38.36 -3.77
C VAL A 19 29.35 38.63 -3.31
N ALA A 20 28.37 38.03 -4.01
CA ALA A 20 27.42 37.05 -3.46
C ALA A 20 26.44 36.56 -4.54
N GLY A 21 26.28 35.24 -4.63
CA GLY A 21 25.57 34.56 -5.71
C GLY A 21 24.06 34.79 -5.73
N ALA A 22 23.54 34.94 -6.94
CA ALA A 22 22.13 34.64 -7.22
C ALA A 22 22.05 33.15 -7.55
N ALA A 23 21.55 32.36 -6.60
CA ALA A 23 21.14 30.99 -6.85
C ALA A 23 20.02 31.00 -7.90
N VAL A 24 20.34 30.59 -9.13
CA VAL A 24 19.32 30.22 -10.11
C VAL A 24 18.75 28.89 -9.63
N VAL A 25 17.61 28.96 -8.94
CA VAL A 25 16.83 27.77 -8.59
C VAL A 25 16.28 27.22 -9.90
N GLY A 26 17.01 26.28 -10.50
CA GLY A 26 16.50 25.47 -11.59
C GLY A 26 15.39 24.57 -11.05
N LEU A 27 14.13 24.93 -11.31
CA LEU A 27 13.03 23.99 -11.17
C LEU A 27 13.19 22.91 -12.24
N SER A 28 13.76 21.77 -11.86
CA SER A 28 13.69 20.56 -12.66
C SER A 28 12.26 20.04 -12.60
N THR A 29 11.43 20.45 -13.56
CA THR A 29 10.18 19.76 -13.88
C THR A 29 10.55 18.42 -14.53
N GLY A 30 10.85 17.41 -13.70
CA GLY A 30 10.88 16.02 -14.16
C GLY A 30 9.54 15.69 -14.82
N PRO A 31 9.51 14.84 -15.86
CA PRO A 31 8.26 14.46 -16.49
C PRO A 31 7.35 13.86 -15.42
N ALA A 32 6.16 14.44 -15.24
CA ALA A 32 5.10 13.78 -14.53
C ALA A 32 4.82 12.47 -15.28
N ALA A 33 5.18 11.33 -14.68
CA ALA A 33 4.76 10.05 -15.21
C ALA A 33 3.24 10.08 -15.27
N ALA A 34 2.67 10.13 -16.47
CA ALA A 34 1.24 10.05 -16.65
C ALA A 34 0.79 8.72 -16.03
N GLN A 35 -0.01 8.81 -14.98
CA GLN A 35 -0.62 7.64 -14.34
C GLN A 35 -1.39 6.89 -15.42
N ALA A 36 -0.89 5.73 -15.85
CA ALA A 36 -1.57 4.95 -16.88
C ALA A 36 -3.00 4.63 -16.35
N PRO A 37 -4.06 5.00 -17.08
CA PRO A 37 -5.41 4.63 -16.70
C PRO A 37 -5.51 3.11 -16.66
N GLY A 38 -5.85 2.56 -15.50
CA GLY A 38 -6.00 1.13 -15.30
C GLY A 38 -6.73 0.86 -13.99
N PRO A 39 -7.31 -0.32 -13.81
CA PRO A 39 -8.01 -0.65 -12.58
C PRO A 39 -6.99 -0.68 -11.43
N TYR A 40 -7.24 0.11 -10.40
CA TYR A 40 -6.38 0.16 -9.21
C TYR A 40 -6.64 -1.05 -8.32
N CYS A 41 -5.59 -1.60 -7.72
CA CYS A 41 -5.76 -2.57 -6.64
C CYS A 41 -5.97 -1.83 -5.32
N LEU A 42 -6.94 -2.28 -4.54
CA LEU A 42 -7.22 -1.75 -3.21
C LEU A 42 -6.51 -2.59 -2.15
N TRP A 43 -5.95 -1.92 -1.16
CA TRP A 43 -5.42 -2.53 0.06
C TRP A 43 -5.80 -1.68 1.27
N ALA A 44 -6.62 -2.23 2.17
CA ALA A 44 -7.13 -1.55 3.36
C ALA A 44 -7.78 -0.17 3.12
N GLY A 45 -8.26 0.10 1.89
CA GLY A 45 -8.84 1.38 1.46
C GLY A 45 -7.90 2.29 0.66
N ALA A 46 -6.60 2.00 0.62
CA ALA A 46 -5.65 2.70 -0.25
C ALA A 46 -5.63 2.09 -1.66
N ALA A 47 -5.45 2.93 -2.68
CA ALA A 47 -5.42 2.52 -4.08
C ALA A 47 -4.00 2.48 -4.65
N PHE A 48 -3.66 1.40 -5.36
CA PHE A 48 -2.34 1.14 -5.94
C PHE A 48 -2.44 0.95 -7.44
N ALA A 49 -1.52 1.58 -8.18
CA ALA A 49 -1.52 1.51 -9.63
C ALA A 49 -1.14 0.11 -10.13
N PRO A 50 -1.59 -0.29 -11.33
CA PRO A 50 -1.11 -1.51 -11.98
C PRO A 50 0.42 -1.58 -12.03
N GLY A 51 0.99 -2.76 -11.77
CA GLY A 51 2.43 -2.98 -11.71
C GLY A 51 3.08 -2.62 -10.37
N THR A 52 2.35 -2.01 -9.44
CA THR A 52 2.86 -1.75 -8.08
C THR A 52 3.08 -3.05 -7.33
N GLN A 53 4.23 -3.17 -6.66
CA GLN A 53 4.50 -4.24 -5.71
C GLN A 53 4.40 -3.70 -4.28
N VAL A 54 3.74 -4.46 -3.41
CA VAL A 54 3.65 -4.19 -1.97
C VAL A 54 4.14 -5.39 -1.17
N HIS A 55 4.53 -5.15 0.07
CA HIS A 55 4.95 -6.18 1.01
C HIS A 55 4.03 -6.18 2.23
N ALA A 56 3.57 -7.37 2.62
CA ALA A 56 2.70 -7.54 3.77
C ALA A 56 2.89 -8.94 4.36
N GLY A 57 3.06 -9.04 5.67
CA GLY A 57 3.05 -10.34 6.33
C GLY A 57 4.23 -11.23 5.98
N GLY A 58 5.34 -10.66 5.50
CA GLY A 58 6.45 -11.43 4.94
C GLY A 58 6.18 -12.01 3.55
N TRP A 59 5.23 -11.45 2.78
CA TRP A 59 4.94 -11.82 1.39
C TRP A 59 5.04 -10.60 0.47
N ALA A 60 5.38 -10.83 -0.79
CA ALA A 60 5.28 -9.82 -1.85
C ALA A 60 3.99 -10.00 -2.66
N PHE A 61 3.34 -8.89 -2.99
CA PHE A 61 2.13 -8.86 -3.81
C PHE A 61 2.26 -7.86 -4.95
N SER A 62 1.96 -8.29 -6.17
CA SER A 62 1.90 -7.41 -7.34
C SER A 62 0.47 -7.08 -7.72
N CYS A 63 0.19 -5.80 -7.95
CA CYS A 63 -1.07 -5.36 -8.52
C CYS A 63 -1.07 -5.64 -10.02
N ARG A 64 -1.98 -6.51 -10.48
CA ARG A 64 -2.12 -6.89 -11.89
C ARG A 64 -3.59 -6.93 -12.28
N SER A 65 -3.84 -7.00 -13.58
CA SER A 65 -5.16 -7.34 -14.11
C SER A 65 -5.28 -8.85 -14.32
N ASP A 66 -6.45 -9.41 -14.10
CA ASP A 66 -6.78 -10.76 -14.53
C ASP A 66 -7.07 -10.84 -16.04
N LEU A 67 -7.44 -12.03 -16.52
CA LEU A 67 -7.74 -12.28 -17.93
C LEU A 67 -8.96 -11.49 -18.46
N PHE A 68 -9.81 -10.98 -17.56
CA PHE A 68 -10.99 -10.17 -17.90
C PHE A 68 -10.76 -8.68 -17.66
N GLY A 69 -9.53 -8.29 -17.30
CA GLY A 69 -9.14 -6.90 -17.07
C GLY A 69 -9.48 -6.37 -15.68
N ALA A 70 -9.92 -7.18 -14.72
CA ALA A 70 -10.20 -6.72 -13.35
C ALA A 70 -8.91 -6.65 -12.51
N ALA A 71 -8.77 -5.61 -11.68
CA ALA A 71 -7.62 -5.48 -10.77
C ALA A 71 -7.62 -6.55 -9.68
N ARG A 72 -6.45 -7.15 -9.46
CA ARG A 72 -6.20 -8.15 -8.43
C ARG A 72 -4.77 -8.09 -7.92
N TRP A 73 -4.59 -8.57 -6.70
CA TRP A 73 -3.29 -8.88 -6.16
C TRP A 73 -2.89 -10.29 -6.54
N ASN A 74 -1.63 -10.45 -6.94
CA ASN A 74 -0.98 -11.75 -7.08
C ASN A 74 0.03 -11.90 -5.96
N ALA A 75 -0.05 -12.98 -5.20
CA ALA A 75 0.99 -13.34 -4.24
C ALA A 75 2.22 -13.85 -5.03
N ASP A 76 3.30 -13.08 -5.03
CA ASP A 76 4.53 -13.38 -5.78
C ASP A 76 5.47 -14.32 -5.01
N GLY A 77 5.20 -14.54 -3.72
CA GLY A 77 5.94 -15.45 -2.85
C GLY A 77 6.41 -14.80 -1.53
N PRO A 78 7.11 -15.58 -0.68
CA PRO A 78 7.70 -15.08 0.55
C PRO A 78 8.71 -13.95 0.29
N SER A 79 8.79 -12.99 1.22
CA SER A 79 9.66 -11.82 1.16
C SER A 79 10.21 -11.45 2.53
N HIS A 80 11.47 -11.05 2.59
CA HIS A 80 12.13 -10.57 3.81
C HIS A 80 12.08 -9.05 3.99
N ARG A 81 11.41 -8.33 3.07
CA ARG A 81 11.27 -6.87 3.16
C ARG A 81 10.24 -6.47 4.21
N ALA A 82 10.42 -5.28 4.77
CA ALA A 82 9.46 -4.71 5.70
C ALA A 82 8.09 -4.47 5.03
N ASP A 83 7.02 -4.48 5.81
CA ASP A 83 5.68 -4.24 5.31
C ASP A 83 5.55 -2.81 4.78
N THR A 84 4.94 -2.67 3.60
CA THR A 84 4.77 -1.37 2.92
C THR A 84 3.31 -0.93 2.88
N VAL A 85 2.41 -1.72 3.47
CA VAL A 85 0.97 -1.49 3.51
C VAL A 85 0.43 -1.88 4.88
N ALA A 86 -0.70 -1.30 5.26
CA ALA A 86 -1.34 -1.60 6.53
C ALA A 86 -1.83 -3.05 6.59
N ASN A 87 -1.68 -3.67 7.75
CA ASN A 87 -2.16 -5.02 8.04
C ASN A 87 -3.20 -5.02 9.17
N PRO A 88 -4.39 -4.43 8.96
CA PRO A 88 -5.41 -4.34 10.00
C PRO A 88 -6.05 -5.70 10.36
N GLY A 89 -5.78 -6.76 9.60
CA GLY A 89 -6.48 -8.03 9.72
C GLY A 89 -7.83 -8.03 9.00
N ALA A 90 -8.42 -9.21 8.91
CA ALA A 90 -9.71 -9.46 8.25
C ALA A 90 -10.92 -9.02 9.13
N LEU A 91 -10.95 -7.76 9.58
CA LEU A 91 -11.92 -7.21 10.56
C LEU A 91 -13.36 -7.00 10.06
N GLY A 92 -13.73 -7.52 8.88
CA GLY A 92 -15.05 -7.24 8.29
C GLY A 92 -15.13 -7.66 6.82
N ASN A 93 -16.19 -7.25 6.12
CA ASN A 93 -16.34 -7.50 4.69
C ASN A 93 -15.20 -6.83 3.89
N PRO A 94 -14.47 -7.56 3.01
CA PRO A 94 -13.35 -6.99 2.26
C PRO A 94 -13.79 -6.05 1.11
N ALA A 95 -15.04 -6.11 0.67
CA ALA A 95 -15.54 -5.33 -0.45
C ALA A 95 -15.34 -3.81 -0.25
N GLY A 96 -14.86 -3.13 -1.30
CA GLY A 96 -14.58 -1.69 -1.28
C GLY A 96 -13.32 -1.28 -0.52
N ARG A 97 -12.67 -2.19 0.22
CA ARG A 97 -11.41 -1.93 0.94
C ARG A 97 -10.23 -2.73 0.39
N PHE A 98 -10.50 -3.91 -0.14
CA PHE A 98 -9.50 -4.81 -0.70
C PHE A 98 -9.93 -5.25 -2.11
N SER A 99 -8.95 -5.46 -2.97
CA SER A 99 -9.13 -6.15 -4.25
C SER A 99 -8.93 -7.66 -4.10
N PRO A 100 -9.47 -8.48 -5.03
CA PRO A 100 -9.22 -9.92 -5.06
C PRO A 100 -7.74 -10.28 -4.92
N GLY A 101 -7.43 -11.35 -4.19
CA GLY A 101 -6.08 -11.85 -3.94
C GLY A 101 -5.32 -11.15 -2.81
N ALA A 102 -5.85 -10.05 -2.24
CA ALA A 102 -5.27 -9.46 -1.04
C ALA A 102 -5.36 -10.45 0.13
N ARG A 103 -4.32 -10.50 0.97
CA ARG A 103 -4.29 -11.36 2.16
C ARG A 103 -4.18 -10.55 3.43
N GLN A 104 -4.83 -11.02 4.49
CA GLN A 104 -4.80 -10.43 5.82
C GLN A 104 -4.80 -11.53 6.89
N PRO A 105 -4.17 -11.30 8.05
CA PRO A 105 -4.30 -12.22 9.17
C PRO A 105 -5.76 -12.27 9.64
N GLY A 106 -6.23 -13.44 10.02
CA GLY A 106 -7.57 -13.66 10.54
C GLY A 106 -7.80 -12.96 11.87
N THR A 107 -9.06 -12.67 12.15
CA THR A 107 -9.49 -12.04 13.40
C THR A 107 -10.71 -12.78 13.96
N SER A 108 -11.24 -12.33 15.09
CA SER A 108 -12.52 -12.87 15.59
C SER A 108 -13.68 -12.71 14.60
N TYR A 109 -13.60 -11.80 13.62
CA TYR A 109 -14.59 -11.74 12.53
C TYR A 109 -14.68 -13.06 11.74
N ASN A 110 -13.60 -13.83 11.69
CA ASN A 110 -13.50 -15.08 10.94
C ASN A 110 -13.79 -16.33 11.78
N ASP A 111 -14.20 -16.16 13.05
CA ASP A 111 -14.59 -17.29 13.89
C ASP A 111 -15.80 -18.02 13.29
N TYR A 112 -15.79 -19.34 13.40
CA TYR A 112 -16.92 -20.18 13.00
C TYR A 112 -17.02 -21.41 13.88
N CYS A 113 -18.17 -22.09 13.82
CA CYS A 113 -18.42 -23.31 14.59
C CYS A 113 -18.40 -24.55 13.70
N VAL A 114 -17.85 -25.64 14.24
CA VAL A 114 -17.94 -26.99 13.67
C VAL A 114 -18.58 -27.88 14.74
N GLY A 115 -19.88 -28.13 14.61
CA GLY A 115 -20.68 -28.66 15.71
C GLY A 115 -20.66 -27.69 16.90
N ASP A 116 -20.33 -28.18 18.09
CA ASP A 116 -20.23 -27.37 19.31
C ASP A 116 -18.80 -26.86 19.57
N GLN A 117 -17.90 -26.98 18.59
CA GLN A 117 -16.53 -26.49 18.70
C GLN A 117 -16.37 -25.14 18.00
N LEU A 118 -15.83 -24.15 18.73
CA LEU A 118 -15.35 -22.91 18.13
C LEU A 118 -14.02 -23.16 17.41
N ILE A 119 -13.96 -22.75 16.16
CA ILE A 119 -12.73 -22.63 15.39
C ILE A 119 -12.37 -21.14 15.36
N ALA A 120 -11.23 -20.81 15.97
CA ALA A 120 -10.78 -19.43 16.08
C ALA A 120 -10.27 -18.93 14.73
N GLY A 121 -10.87 -17.84 14.24
CA GLY A 121 -10.48 -17.23 12.97
C GLY A 121 -9.05 -16.68 12.99
N THR A 122 -8.50 -16.39 14.18
CA THR A 122 -7.14 -15.85 14.37
C THR A 122 -6.02 -16.84 14.04
N GLU A 123 -6.34 -18.11 13.80
CA GLU A 123 -5.34 -19.16 13.52
C GLU A 123 -4.97 -19.28 12.04
N ASP A 124 -5.62 -18.52 11.16
CA ASP A 124 -5.43 -18.57 9.71
C ASP A 124 -5.16 -17.19 9.09
N VAL A 125 -4.55 -17.20 7.90
CA VAL A 125 -4.50 -16.09 6.96
C VAL A 125 -5.66 -16.22 5.99
N TYR A 126 -6.32 -15.10 5.68
CA TYR A 126 -7.45 -15.08 4.76
C TYR A 126 -7.12 -14.31 3.49
N GLU A 127 -7.57 -14.84 2.35
CA GLU A 127 -7.51 -14.19 1.04
C GLU A 127 -8.88 -13.64 0.65
N ALA A 128 -8.91 -12.41 0.14
CA ALA A 128 -10.12 -11.82 -0.40
C ALA A 128 -10.41 -12.43 -1.77
N VAL A 129 -11.52 -13.13 -1.92
CA VAL A 129 -11.86 -13.88 -3.12
C VAL A 129 -13.24 -13.48 -3.67
N PRO A 130 -13.40 -13.43 -5.00
CA PRO A 130 -14.67 -13.07 -5.61
C PRO A 130 -15.71 -14.19 -5.42
N ALA A 131 -16.95 -13.81 -5.15
CA ALA A 131 -18.16 -14.65 -5.16
C ALA A 131 -19.28 -13.96 -5.95
N SER A 132 -20.36 -14.69 -6.22
CA SER A 132 -21.54 -14.23 -6.97
C SER A 132 -22.19 -12.94 -6.43
N GLY A 133 -21.93 -12.55 -5.19
CA GLY A 133 -22.47 -11.33 -4.56
C GLY A 133 -21.44 -10.29 -4.12
N GLY A 134 -20.15 -10.46 -4.46
CA GLY A 134 -19.10 -9.52 -4.06
C GLY A 134 -17.79 -10.21 -3.69
N LEU A 135 -17.16 -9.74 -2.61
CA LEU A 135 -15.87 -10.21 -2.14
C LEU A 135 -16.01 -10.74 -0.71
N TYR A 136 -15.37 -11.87 -0.41
CA TYR A 136 -15.40 -12.48 0.91
C TYR A 136 -14.02 -13.02 1.30
N TRP A 137 -13.82 -13.27 2.58
CA TRP A 137 -12.59 -13.86 3.11
C TRP A 137 -12.66 -15.38 3.02
N ARG A 138 -11.64 -16.00 2.42
CA ARG A 138 -11.44 -17.46 2.42
C ARG A 138 -10.10 -17.79 3.06
N ALA A 139 -10.05 -18.80 3.91
CA ALA A 139 -8.80 -19.29 4.49
C ALA A 139 -7.80 -19.66 3.38
N ALA A 140 -6.57 -19.17 3.52
CA ALA A 140 -5.49 -19.31 2.55
C ALA A 140 -4.30 -20.12 3.09
N GLY A 141 -4.20 -20.27 4.41
CA GLY A 141 -3.14 -21.02 5.09
C GLY A 141 -3.06 -20.64 6.57
N PRO A 142 -2.23 -21.35 7.36
CA PRO A 142 -2.09 -21.10 8.80
C PRO A 142 -1.41 -19.76 9.09
N ILE A 143 -1.76 -19.15 10.24
CA ILE A 143 -1.22 -17.87 10.69
C ILE A 143 0.31 -17.87 10.86
N SER A 144 0.92 -19.04 11.06
CA SER A 144 2.38 -19.21 11.15
C SER A 144 3.13 -18.83 9.87
N GLN A 145 2.43 -18.69 8.74
CA GLN A 145 2.98 -18.21 7.47
C GLN A 145 2.97 -16.68 7.35
N TRP A 146 2.34 -15.98 8.29
CA TRP A 146 2.27 -14.53 8.33
C TRP A 146 3.30 -13.97 9.33
N ARG A 147 4.21 -13.13 8.85
CA ARG A 147 5.16 -12.42 9.70
C ARG A 147 4.51 -11.15 10.24
N PHE A 148 4.53 -10.96 11.55
CA PHE A 148 4.11 -9.73 12.19
C PHE A 148 5.32 -8.82 12.45
N GLU A 149 5.19 -7.54 12.09
CA GLU A 149 6.16 -6.51 12.46
C GLU A 149 5.80 -5.84 13.80
N ASP A 150 4.50 -5.78 14.08
CA ASP A 150 3.92 -5.33 15.34
C ASP A 150 3.26 -6.52 16.07
N GLU A 151 2.40 -6.23 17.05
CA GLU A 151 1.61 -7.25 17.74
C GLU A 151 0.63 -7.94 16.77
N GLY A 152 0.48 -9.26 16.92
CA GLY A 152 -0.45 -10.05 16.12
C GLY A 152 -1.91 -9.74 16.43
N PRO A 153 -2.87 -10.38 15.73
CA PRO A 153 -4.28 -10.22 16.02
C PRO A 153 -4.57 -10.57 17.46
N ALA A 154 -5.41 -9.77 18.11
CA ALA A 154 -5.91 -10.12 19.44
C ALA A 154 -6.58 -11.50 19.40
N PRO A 155 -6.40 -12.34 20.43
CA PRO A 155 -7.09 -13.62 20.53
C PRO A 155 -8.60 -13.47 20.36
N THR A 156 -9.27 -14.54 19.92
CA THR A 156 -10.74 -14.52 19.91
C THR A 156 -11.29 -14.31 21.32
N TRP A 157 -12.28 -13.43 21.43
CA TRP A 157 -13.03 -13.20 22.67
C TRP A 157 -14.19 -14.18 22.82
N ARG A 158 -14.53 -14.92 21.76
CA ARG A 158 -15.60 -15.91 21.75
C ARG A 158 -15.10 -17.23 22.35
N SER A 159 -16.04 -18.03 22.84
CA SER A 159 -15.77 -19.37 23.34
C SER A 159 -16.71 -20.38 22.70
N SER A 160 -16.38 -21.67 22.79
CA SER A 160 -17.23 -22.76 22.28
C SER A 160 -18.64 -22.78 22.87
N SER A 161 -18.89 -22.11 24.01
CA SER A 161 -20.25 -21.96 24.55
C SER A 161 -21.20 -21.16 23.65
N LEU A 162 -20.66 -20.40 22.70
CA LEU A 162 -21.42 -19.67 21.67
C LEU A 162 -21.70 -20.52 20.42
N CYS A 163 -21.16 -21.74 20.34
CA CYS A 163 -21.43 -22.67 19.27
C CYS A 163 -22.58 -23.59 19.64
N ARG A 164 -23.61 -23.62 18.80
CA ARG A 164 -24.73 -24.56 18.95
C ARG A 164 -25.13 -25.09 17.59
N ASP A 165 -25.13 -26.42 17.46
CA ASP A 165 -25.53 -27.10 16.22
C ASP A 165 -24.73 -26.63 14.99
N GLY A 166 -23.49 -26.16 15.17
CA GLY A 166 -22.64 -25.62 14.11
C GLY A 166 -22.85 -24.15 13.78
N GLU A 167 -23.74 -23.45 14.49
CA GLU A 167 -23.95 -22.01 14.33
C GLU A 167 -23.32 -21.22 15.49
N LEU A 168 -22.74 -20.07 15.15
CA LEU A 168 -22.18 -19.12 16.11
C LEU A 168 -23.26 -18.09 16.48
N LEU A 169 -23.59 -18.01 17.77
CA LEU A 169 -24.65 -17.17 18.33
C LEU A 169 -24.19 -15.74 18.66
#